data_AF-A0A0B1S8X5-F1
#
_entry.id   AF-A0A0B1S8X5-F1
#
_cell.length_a   1.000
_cell.length_b   1.000
_cell.length_c   1.000
_cell.angle_alpha   90.00
_cell.angle_beta   90.00
_cell.angle_gamma   90.00
#
_symmetry.space_group_name_H-M   'P 1'
#
loop_
_entity.id
_entity.type
_entity.pdbx_description
1 polymer ?
#
loop_
_entity_poly.entity_id
_entity_poly.type
_entity_poly.pdbx_seq_one_letter_code
_entity_poly.pdbx_strand_id
1 'polypeptide(L)'
;MGLTILAAGTSIPDLITSVIVARKGLGDMAVSSSIGSNLFDICVGLPIPWLLYFLVALFRSGSGPFPTVAVISNGLICSVGMLFMMLVFLVFAIALSRWRMDKLFGLVMIVSYIIFCVFSVFLETGQVVCPLRISSDIC
;
A
#
# COMPACT_ATOMS: atom_id res chain seq x y z
N MET A 1 -9.77 -14.50 -2.53
CA MET A 1 -9.86 -14.97 -1.13
C MET A 1 -8.50 -15.31 -0.53
N GLY A 2 -7.64 -16.11 -1.18
CA GLY A 2 -6.30 -16.44 -0.63
C GLY A 2 -5.40 -15.22 -0.39
N LEU A 3 -5.35 -14.27 -1.33
CA LEU A 3 -4.60 -13.01 -1.19
C LEU A 3 -5.13 -12.15 -0.04
N THR A 4 -6.45 -12.17 0.19
CA THR A 4 -7.12 -11.39 1.23
C THR A 4 -6.78 -11.91 2.64
N ILE A 5 -6.71 -13.24 2.80
CA ILE A 5 -6.30 -13.87 4.07
C ILE A 5 -4.82 -13.65 4.35
N LEU A 6 -3.97 -13.74 3.31
CA LEU A 6 -2.53 -13.46 3.40
C LEU A 6 -2.27 -12.00 3.80
N ALA A 7 -2.95 -11.05 3.15
CA ALA A 7 -2.85 -9.64 3.47
C ALA A 7 -3.35 -9.32 4.90
N ALA A 8 -4.45 -9.97 5.33
CA ALA A 8 -4.90 -9.85 6.72
C ALA A 8 -3.86 -10.41 7.70
N GLY A 9 -3.23 -11.53 7.35
CA GLY A 9 -2.21 -12.18 8.17
C GLY A 9 -0.95 -11.34 8.39
N THR A 10 -0.56 -10.47 7.45
CA THR A 10 0.58 -9.55 7.64
C THR A 10 0.18 -8.31 8.43
N SER A 11 -0.98 -7.70 8.17
CA SER A 11 -1.37 -6.45 8.85
C SER A 11 -1.90 -6.63 10.29
N ILE A 12 -2.46 -7.80 10.65
CA ILE A 12 -2.95 -8.07 12.02
C ILE A 12 -1.84 -8.00 13.08
N PRO A 13 -0.68 -8.68 12.93
CA PRO A 13 0.39 -8.59 13.92
C PRO A 13 0.97 -7.16 14.03
N ASP A 14 1.11 -6.43 12.92
CA ASP A 14 1.55 -5.03 12.94
C ASP A 14 0.57 -4.12 13.69
N LEU A 15 -0.74 -4.32 13.50
CA LEU A 15 -1.76 -3.61 14.26
C LEU A 15 -1.62 -3.87 15.76
N ILE A 16 -1.41 -5.13 16.16
CA ILE A 16 -1.27 -5.53 17.56
C ILE A 16 -0.03 -4.88 18.18
N THR A 17 1.11 -4.91 17.50
CA THR A 17 2.37 -4.32 18.02
C THR A 17 2.24 -2.80 18.17
N SER A 18 1.70 -2.10 17.18
CA SER A 18 1.47 -0.65 17.26
C SER A 18 0.49 -0.27 18.39
N VAL A 19 -0.58 -1.03 18.60
CA VAL A 19 -1.54 -0.77 19.70
C VAL A 19 -0.89 -0.98 21.06
N ILE A 20 -0.07 -2.03 21.24
CA ILE A 20 0.63 -2.30 22.50
C ILE A 20 1.62 -1.17 22.82
N VAL A 21 2.38 -0.69 21.83
CA VAL A 21 3.35 0.40 22.00
C VAL A 21 2.65 1.73 22.28
N ALA A 22 1.52 2.01 21.61
CA ALA A 22 0.70 3.19 21.87
C ALA A 22 0.13 3.19 23.30
N ARG A 23 -0.34 2.04 23.80
CA ARG A 23 -0.84 1.86 25.17
C ARG A 23 0.23 2.10 26.24
N LYS A 24 1.51 1.92 25.89
CA LYS A 24 2.66 2.21 26.78
C LYS A 24 3.05 3.69 26.81
N GLY A 25 2.30 4.57 26.15
CA GLY A 25 2.56 6.01 26.10
C GLY A 25 3.60 6.42 25.05
N LEU A 26 4.07 5.48 24.22
CA LEU A 26 5.05 5.72 23.16
C LEU A 26 4.34 5.91 21.80
N GLY A 27 3.47 6.90 21.71
CA GLY A 27 2.65 7.17 20.52
C GLY A 27 3.48 7.38 19.25
N ASP A 28 4.58 8.13 19.35
CA ASP A 28 5.46 8.40 18.19
C ASP A 28 6.15 7.12 17.67
N MET A 29 6.47 6.19 18.58
CA MET A 29 7.04 4.88 18.23
C MET A 29 5.99 3.96 17.61
N ALA A 30 4.74 4.03 18.06
CA ALA A 30 3.64 3.26 17.48
C ALA A 30 3.37 3.68 16.02
N VAL A 31 3.40 4.99 15.75
CA VAL A 31 3.22 5.56 14.41
C VAL A 31 4.39 5.20 13.49
N SER A 32 5.63 5.34 13.96
CA SER A 32 6.80 4.97 13.15
C SER A 32 6.87 3.47 12.86
N SER A 33 6.48 2.62 13.81
CA SER A 33 6.38 1.18 13.59
C SER A 33 5.35 0.84 12.52
N SER A 34 4.15 1.43 12.58
CA SER A 34 3.09 1.15 11.60
C SER A 34 3.46 1.62 10.18
N ILE A 35 4.09 2.79 10.06
CA ILE A 35 4.58 3.30 8.76
C ILE A 35 5.73 2.42 8.25
N GLY A 36 6.65 2.01 9.13
CA GLY A 36 7.81 1.19 8.79
C GLY A 36 7.46 -0.19 8.24
N SER A 37 6.49 -0.89 8.86
CA SER A 37 6.02 -2.20 8.38
C SER A 37 5.52 -2.14 6.94
N ASN A 38 4.66 -1.16 6.62
CA ASN A 38 4.12 -0.98 5.27
C ASN A 38 5.20 -0.63 4.26
N LEU A 39 6.18 0.19 4.66
CA LEU A 39 7.31 0.55 3.80
C LEU A 39 8.19 -0.68 3.50
N PHE A 40 8.43 -1.52 4.51
CA PHE A 40 9.17 -2.77 4.35
C PHE A 40 8.46 -3.75 3.42
N ASP A 41 7.14 -3.91 3.54
CA ASP A 41 6.37 -4.76 2.63
C ASP A 41 6.47 -4.32 1.17
N ILE A 42 6.47 -3.01 0.90
CA ILE A 42 6.60 -2.47 -0.46
C ILE A 42 8.04 -2.58 -0.96
N CYS A 43 9.03 -2.17 -0.16
CA CYS A 43 10.43 -2.12 -0.57
C CYS A 43 11.13 -3.47 -0.58
N VAL A 44 10.66 -4.43 0.23
CA VAL A 44 11.31 -5.73 0.44
C VAL A 44 10.34 -6.86 0.12
N GLY A 45 9.10 -6.80 0.62
CA GLY A 45 8.10 -7.84 0.40
C GLY A 45 7.73 -8.06 -1.07
N LEU A 46 7.53 -7.00 -1.85
CA LEU A 46 7.22 -7.09 -3.29
C LEU A 46 8.41 -7.54 -4.17
N PRO A 47 9.64 -7.01 -4.03
CA PRO A 47 10.75 -7.39 -4.89
C PRO A 47 11.38 -8.74 -4.55
N ILE A 48 11.31 -9.23 -3.30
CA ILE A 48 11.94 -10.52 -2.92
C ILE A 48 11.43 -11.71 -3.77
N PRO A 49 10.12 -11.93 -3.96
CA PRO A 49 9.62 -13.02 -4.80
C PRO A 49 10.07 -12.92 -6.24
N TRP A 50 10.14 -11.70 -6.78
CA TRP A 50 10.59 -11.43 -8.15
C TRP A 50 12.09 -11.70 -8.30
N LEU A 51 12.88 -11.27 -7.32
CA LEU A 51 14.31 -11.55 -7.24
C LEU A 51 14.58 -13.06 -7.13
N LEU A 52 13.83 -13.77 -6.30
CA LEU A 52 13.95 -15.21 -6.13
C LEU A 52 13.60 -15.95 -7.44
N TYR A 53 12.51 -15.55 -8.10
CA TYR A 53 12.14 -16.09 -9.40
C TYR A 53 13.26 -15.88 -10.44
N PHE A 54 13.81 -14.66 -10.51
CA PHE A 54 14.91 -14.34 -11.41
C PHE A 54 16.17 -15.18 -11.10
N LEU A 55 16.55 -15.33 -9.83
CA LEU A 55 17.69 -16.15 -9.42
C LEU A 55 17.48 -17.62 -9.77
N VAL A 56 16.29 -18.19 -9.51
CA VAL A 56 15.98 -19.58 -9.87
C VAL A 56 15.97 -19.78 -11.38
N ALA A 57 15.44 -18.83 -12.14
CA ALA A 57 15.46 -18.84 -13.60
C ALA A 57 16.89 -18.78 -14.14
N LEU A 58 17.75 -17.94 -13.55
CA LEU A 58 19.17 -17.84 -13.88
C LEU A 58 19.92 -19.16 -13.63
N PHE A 59 19.67 -19.81 -12.48
CA PHE A 59 20.30 -21.09 -12.15
C PHE A 59 19.80 -22.27 -13.00
N ARG A 60 18.52 -22.27 -13.40
CA ARG A 60 17.95 -23.33 -14.27
C ARG A 60 18.29 -23.15 -15.75
N SER A 61 18.38 -21.92 -16.22
CA SER A 61 18.74 -21.59 -17.60
C SER A 61 20.14 -21.00 -17.62
N GLY A 62 21.16 -21.86 -17.59
CA GLY A 62 22.56 -21.44 -17.65
C GLY A 62 22.98 -20.65 -18.90
N SER A 63 22.09 -20.44 -19.88
CA SER A 63 22.26 -19.57 -21.06
C SER A 63 20.98 -19.53 -21.94
N GLY A 64 19.79 -19.63 -21.34
CA GLY A 64 18.51 -19.58 -22.08
C GLY A 64 17.93 -18.16 -22.12
N PRO A 65 17.07 -17.82 -23.11
CA PRO A 65 16.42 -16.52 -23.18
C PRO A 65 15.57 -16.29 -21.92
N PHE A 66 15.80 -15.15 -21.26
CA PHE A 66 15.06 -14.77 -20.06
C PHE A 66 13.56 -14.69 -20.36
N PRO A 67 12.70 -15.33 -19.55
CA PRO A 67 11.25 -15.16 -19.70
C PRO A 67 10.90 -13.71 -19.39
N THR A 68 10.54 -12.94 -20.42
CA THR A 68 9.98 -11.60 -20.27
C THR A 68 8.55 -11.75 -19.76
N VAL A 69 8.36 -11.59 -18.46
CA VAL A 69 7.01 -11.45 -17.89
C VAL A 69 6.52 -10.05 -18.26
N ALA A 70 5.72 -9.97 -19.32
CA ALA A 70 5.07 -8.74 -19.73
C ALA A 70 4.03 -8.34 -18.66
N VAL A 71 4.35 -7.31 -17.87
CA VAL A 71 3.47 -6.78 -16.82
C VAL A 71 2.66 -5.63 -17.42
N ILE A 72 1.67 -5.96 -18.26
CA ILE A 72 0.72 -4.97 -18.79
C ILE A 72 -0.67 -5.40 -18.36
N SER A 73 -1.20 -4.68 -17.38
CA SER A 73 -2.58 -4.80 -16.96
C SER A 73 -3.16 -3.41 -16.89
N ASN A 74 -4.28 -3.18 -17.58
CA ASN A 74 -4.96 -1.88 -17.65
C ASN A 74 -5.37 -1.35 -16.26
N GLY A 75 -5.40 -2.22 -15.23
CA GLY A 75 -5.65 -1.85 -13.84
C GLY A 75 -4.41 -1.44 -13.04
N LEU A 76 -3.18 -1.72 -13.52
CA LEU A 76 -1.95 -1.47 -12.76
C LEU A 76 -1.71 0.04 -12.54
N ILE A 77 -1.94 0.84 -13.59
CA ILE A 77 -1.78 2.31 -13.52
C ILE A 77 -2.78 2.93 -12.53
N CYS A 78 -4.00 2.39 -12.49
CA CYS A 78 -5.04 2.85 -11.57
C CYS A 78 -4.71 2.45 -10.14
N SER A 79 -4.29 1.20 -9.89
CA SER A 79 -3.90 0.71 -8.57
C SER A 79 -2.69 1.47 -8.02
N VAL A 80 -1.65 1.67 -8.83
CA VAL A 80 -0.46 2.45 -8.42
C VAL A 80 -0.82 3.91 -8.21
N GLY A 81 -1.67 4.50 -9.05
CA GLY A 81 -2.14 5.88 -8.90
C GLY A 81 -2.93 6.10 -7.61
N MET A 82 -3.84 5.18 -7.26
CA MET A 82 -4.60 5.24 -6.01
C MET A 82 -3.68 5.08 -4.79
N LEU A 83 -2.70 4.18 -4.86
CA LEU A 83 -1.74 3.97 -3.78
C LEU A 83 -0.88 5.22 -3.56
N PHE A 84 -0.41 5.85 -4.63
CA PHE A 84 0.37 7.09 -4.54
C PHE A 84 -0.46 8.26 -3.99
N MET A 85 -1.72 8.41 -4.44
CA MET A 85 -2.65 9.41 -3.90
C MET A 85 -2.91 9.23 -2.40
N MET A 86 -3.12 7.98 -1.96
CA MET A 86 -3.28 7.66 -0.54
C MET A 86 -2.04 8.05 0.27
N LEU A 87 -0.85 7.79 -0.26
CA LEU A 87 0.41 8.12 0.39
C LEU A 87 0.62 9.64 0.52
N VAL A 88 0.34 10.40 -0.55
CA VAL A 88 0.42 11.88 -0.52
C VAL A 88 -0.57 12.44 0.49
N PHE A 89 -1.81 11.94 0.51
CA PHE A 89 -2.83 12.38 1.46
C PHE A 89 -2.44 12.06 2.91
N LEU A 90 -1.86 10.89 3.16
CA LEU A 90 -1.34 10.49 4.47
C LEU A 90 -0.23 11.44 4.94
N VAL A 91 0.76 11.72 4.08
CA VAL A 91 1.87 12.63 4.40
C VAL A 91 1.36 14.05 4.65
N PHE A 92 0.40 14.51 3.84
CA PHE A 92 -0.22 15.81 4.01
C PHE A 92 -1.00 15.91 5.34
N ALA A 93 -1.77 14.88 5.71
CA ALA A 93 -2.48 14.82 6.98
C ALA A 93 -1.52 14.86 8.19
N ILE A 94 -0.39 14.14 8.11
CA ILE A 94 0.67 14.16 9.12
C ILE A 94 1.32 15.55 9.21
N ALA A 95 1.61 16.18 8.05
CA ALA A 95 2.22 17.49 7.99
C ALA A 95 1.33 18.60 8.56
N LEU A 96 0.02 18.56 8.27
CA LEU A 96 -0.96 19.49 8.84
C LEU A 96 -1.06 19.39 10.37
N SER A 97 -0.68 18.25 10.93
CA SER A 97 -0.90 17.94 12.34
C SER A 97 0.31 18.24 13.23
N ARG A 98 1.21 19.11 12.75
CA ARG A 98 2.26 19.77 13.54
C ARG A 98 3.13 18.82 14.37
N TRP A 99 3.22 17.54 14.00
CA TRP A 99 3.95 16.51 14.76
C TRP A 99 3.57 16.46 16.24
N ARG A 100 2.30 16.74 16.58
CA ARG A 100 1.78 16.60 17.96
C ARG A 100 0.63 15.60 17.99
N MET A 101 0.75 14.61 18.87
CA MET A 101 -0.24 13.55 19.07
C MET A 101 -1.29 13.99 20.08
N ASP A 102 -2.27 14.76 19.63
CA ASP A 102 -3.50 15.01 20.38
C ASP A 102 -4.62 14.04 19.94
N LYS A 103 -5.62 13.83 20.81
CA LYS A 103 -6.73 12.90 20.52
C LYS A 103 -7.58 13.35 19.32
N LEU A 104 -7.55 14.65 18.99
CA LEU A 104 -8.23 15.21 17.83
C LEU A 104 -7.51 14.81 16.53
N PHE A 105 -6.19 14.71 16.51
CA PHE A 105 -5.44 14.17 15.36
C PHE A 105 -5.88 12.74 14.98
N GLY A 106 -6.04 11.86 15.98
CA GLY A 106 -6.55 10.50 15.74
C GLY A 106 -7.97 10.47 15.16
N LEU A 107 -8.84 11.38 15.61
CA LEU A 107 -10.19 11.53 15.05
C LEU A 107 -10.15 12.03 13.60
N VAL A 108 -9.32 13.03 13.32
CA VAL A 108 -9.13 13.57 11.96
C VAL A 108 -8.65 12.49 11.01
N MET A 109 -7.74 11.62 11.46
CA MET A 109 -7.24 10.48 10.67
C MET A 109 -8.32 9.43 10.38
N ILE A 110 -9.19 9.12 11.34
CA ILE A 110 -10.31 8.18 11.11
C ILE A 110 -11.32 8.79 10.13
N VAL A 111 -11.70 10.05 10.32
CA VAL A 111 -12.65 10.74 9.44
C VAL A 111 -12.10 10.85 8.02
N SER A 112 -10.83 11.22 7.88
CA SER A 112 -10.18 11.33 6.57
C SER A 112 -10.04 9.97 5.87
N TYR A 113 -9.78 8.90 6.62
CA TYR A 113 -9.76 7.53 6.10
C TYR A 113 -11.14 7.07 5.61
N ILE A 114 -12.21 7.36 6.37
CA ILE A 114 -13.59 7.04 5.94
C ILE A 114 -13.94 7.79 4.66
N ILE A 115 -13.62 9.08 4.55
CA ILE A 115 -13.83 9.88 3.34
C ILE A 115 -13.08 9.26 2.15
N PHE A 116 -11.82 8.85 2.35
CA PHE A 116 -11.04 8.18 1.33
C PHE A 116 -11.65 6.83 0.90
N CYS A 117 -12.09 6.00 1.84
CA CYS A 117 -12.75 4.73 1.53
C CYS A 117 -14.04 4.95 0.74
N VAL A 118 -14.87 5.91 1.12
CA VAL A 118 -16.09 6.27 0.38
C VAL A 118 -15.74 6.70 -1.04
N PHE A 119 -14.76 7.59 -1.20
CA PHE A 119 -14.30 8.04 -2.52
C PHE A 119 -13.77 6.87 -3.38
N SER A 120 -12.98 5.97 -2.79
CA SER A 120 -12.47 4.77 -3.46
C SER A 120 -13.59 3.82 -3.89
N VAL A 121 -14.61 3.61 -3.05
CA VAL A 121 -15.78 2.79 -3.39
C VAL A 121 -16.61 3.44 -4.51
N PHE A 122 -16.73 4.78 -4.53
CA PHE A 122 -17.39 5.51 -5.61
C PHE A 122 -16.67 5.39 -6.97
N LEU A 123 -15.33 5.32 -6.96
CA LEU A 123 -14.54 5.03 -8.16
C LEU A 123 -14.76 3.59 -8.64
N GLU A 124 -14.81 2.62 -7.73
CA GLU A 124 -15.00 1.19 -8.06
C GLU A 124 -16.43 0.87 -8.53
N THR A 125 -17.46 1.53 -7.97
CA THR A 125 -18.87 1.36 -8.38
C THR A 125 -19.21 2.01 -9.72
N GLY A 126 -18.22 2.61 -10.40
CA GLY A 126 -18.37 3.09 -11.78
C GLY A 126 -19.22 4.35 -11.94
N GLN A 127 -19.59 5.02 -10.84
CA GLN A 127 -20.22 6.34 -10.91
C GLN A 127 -19.21 7.44 -11.32
N VAL A 128 -17.91 7.18 -11.13
CA VAL A 128 -16.82 8.07 -11.51
C VAL A 128 -15.78 7.28 -12.30
N VAL A 129 -15.55 7.62 -13.57
CA VAL A 129 -14.54 6.94 -14.40
C VAL A 129 -13.16 7.28 -13.87
N CYS A 130 -12.31 6.27 -13.62
CA CYS A 130 -10.91 6.47 -13.27
C CYS A 130 -10.25 7.42 -14.29
N PRO A 131 -9.82 8.63 -13.89
CA PRO A 131 -9.28 9.62 -14.82
C PRO A 131 -7.92 9.20 -15.41
N LEU A 132 -7.29 8.16 -14.82
CA LEU A 132 -6.06 7.52 -15.31
C LEU A 132 -6.32 6.33 -16.24
N ARG A 133 -7.58 6.10 -16.67
CA ARG A 133 -7.92 5.17 -17.74
C ARG A 133 -7.45 5.78 -19.08
N ILE A 134 -6.14 5.76 -19.31
CA ILE A 134 -5.58 5.93 -20.64
C ILE A 134 -6.14 4.75 -21.45
N SER A 135 -7.02 5.07 -22.40
CA SER A 135 -7.60 4.16 -23.38
C SER A 135 -6.59 3.11 -23.82
N SER A 136 -6.93 1.86 -23.59
CA SER A 136 -6.49 0.76 -24.44
C SER A 136 -7.23 0.83 -25.79
N ASP A 137 -7.12 1.97 -26.49
CA ASP A 137 -7.51 2.15 -27.90
C ASP A 137 -6.29 2.48 -28.78
N ILE A 138 -5.09 2.50 -28.22
CA ILE A 138 -3.84 2.50 -28.98
C ILE A 138 -2.89 1.45 -28.37
N CYS A 139 -2.50 0.50 -29.22
CA CYS A 139 -1.62 -0.67 -29.06
C CYS A 139 -2.28 -1.99 -28.63
#